data_AF-F7PMA1-F1
#
_entry.id   AF-F7PMA1-F1
#
_cell.length_a   1.000
_cell.length_b   1.000
_cell.length_c   1.000
_cell.angle_alpha   90.00
_cell.angle_beta   90.00
_cell.angle_gamma   90.00
#
_symmetry.space_group_name_H-M   'P 1'
#
loop_
_entity.id
_entity.type
_entity.pdbx_description
1 polymer ?
#
loop_
_entity_poly.entity_id
_entity_poly.type
_entity_poly.pdbx_seq_one_letter_code
_entity_poly.pdbx_strand_id
1 'polypeptide(L)'
;MVENRVTDGERIATLLRAEIDGRETAGLDRLSILEGADRAELSVDEDSAVVDDDGRVLATLEPTSDGLFLHVRASESAVQGHADDEFLKVEEADDQFLVTVPTAAAVKRAVDLLAAASEN
;
A
#
# COMPACT_ATOMS: atom_id res chain seq x y z
N MET A 1 21.90 16.22 -13.02
CA MET A 1 20.55 15.63 -12.97
C MET A 1 20.27 15.38 -11.50
N VAL A 2 19.36 16.15 -10.88
CA VAL A 2 19.06 15.98 -9.46
C VAL A 2 18.03 14.85 -9.37
N GLU A 3 18.45 13.69 -8.90
CA GLU A 3 17.54 12.61 -8.54
C GLU A 3 16.74 13.06 -7.32
N ASN A 4 15.66 13.82 -7.51
CA ASN A 4 14.63 14.04 -6.49
C ASN A 4 13.84 12.74 -6.31
N ARG A 5 14.53 11.68 -5.88
CA ARG A 5 13.88 10.48 -5.36
C ARG A 5 13.39 10.86 -3.97
N VAL A 6 12.10 11.14 -3.88
CA VAL A 6 11.43 11.10 -2.58
C VAL A 6 11.41 9.64 -2.15
N THR A 7 12.35 9.27 -1.29
CA THR A 7 12.42 7.98 -0.59
C THR A 7 11.85 8.06 0.83
N ASP A 8 11.41 9.26 1.22
CA ASP A 8 10.79 9.54 2.51
C ASP A 8 9.45 8.78 2.59
N GLY A 9 9.40 7.76 3.45
CA GLY A 9 8.25 6.89 3.60
C GLY A 9 6.96 7.63 3.96
N GLU A 10 7.04 8.65 4.83
CA GLU A 10 5.89 9.46 5.26
C GLU A 10 5.29 10.21 4.06
N ARG A 11 6.15 10.77 3.21
CA ARG A 11 5.73 11.45 2.01
C ARG A 11 5.18 10.48 0.97
N ILE A 12 5.75 9.29 0.84
CA ILE A 12 5.22 8.23 -0.05
C ILE A 12 3.84 7.77 0.45
N ALA A 13 3.64 7.60 1.75
CA ALA A 13 2.35 7.27 2.36
C ALA A 13 1.31 8.36 2.10
N THR A 14 1.69 9.63 2.24
CA THR A 14 0.82 10.77 1.93
C THR A 14 0.39 10.78 0.46
N LEU A 15 1.29 10.45 -0.47
CA LEU A 15 0.98 10.36 -1.89
C LEU A 15 0.08 9.16 -2.19
N LEU A 16 0.32 8.01 -1.56
CA LEU A 16 -0.53 6.83 -1.69
C LEU A 16 -1.96 7.13 -1.25
N ARG A 17 -2.13 7.82 -0.11
CA ARG A 17 -3.43 8.30 0.36
C ARG A 17 -4.13 9.18 -0.67
N ALA A 18 -3.44 10.20 -1.16
CA ALA A 18 -4.01 11.12 -2.15
C ALA A 18 -4.43 10.42 -3.45
N GLU A 19 -3.70 9.37 -3.86
CA GLU A 19 -4.04 8.59 -5.06
C GLU A 19 -5.25 7.66 -4.84
N ILE A 20 -5.41 7.08 -3.64
CA ILE A 20 -6.59 6.29 -3.27
C ILE A 20 -7.82 7.20 -3.14
N ASP A 21 -7.73 8.25 -2.33
CA ASP A 21 -8.85 9.21 -2.12
C ASP A 21 -9.26 9.92 -3.41
N GLY A 22 -8.31 10.10 -4.34
CA GLY A 22 -8.52 10.78 -5.61
C GLY A 22 -9.06 9.91 -6.74
N ARG A 23 -9.28 8.60 -6.53
CA ARG A 23 -9.69 7.66 -7.58
C ARG A 23 -10.96 6.90 -7.23
N GLU A 24 -11.99 7.11 -8.05
CA GLU A 24 -13.27 6.38 -7.96
C GLU A 24 -13.37 5.22 -8.97
N THR A 25 -12.25 4.84 -9.61
CA THR A 25 -12.24 3.85 -10.71
C THR A 25 -11.39 2.63 -10.36
N ALA A 26 -11.65 1.51 -11.03
CA ALA A 26 -10.91 0.26 -10.86
C ALA A 26 -10.98 -0.31 -9.43
N GLY A 27 -12.12 -0.11 -8.75
CA GLY A 27 -12.34 -0.67 -7.43
C GLY A 27 -11.65 0.07 -6.30
N LEU A 28 -11.10 1.26 -6.55
CA LEU A 28 -10.49 2.10 -5.53
C LEU A 28 -11.53 2.87 -4.71
N ASP A 29 -12.78 2.94 -5.18
CA ASP A 29 -13.91 3.61 -4.52
C ASP A 29 -14.32 2.96 -3.19
N ARG A 30 -13.97 1.69 -2.98
CA ARG A 30 -14.15 0.94 -1.72
C ARG A 30 -12.92 0.97 -0.81
N LEU A 31 -11.78 1.44 -1.32
CA LEU A 31 -10.55 1.51 -0.54
C LEU A 31 -10.48 2.84 0.21
N SER A 32 -10.05 2.78 1.46
CA SER A 32 -9.75 3.98 2.25
C SER A 32 -8.51 3.77 3.11
N ILE A 33 -7.80 4.84 3.45
CA ILE A 33 -6.68 4.76 4.40
C ILE A 33 -7.14 5.27 5.76
N LEU A 34 -7.11 4.40 6.76
CA LEU A 34 -7.53 4.70 8.13
C LEU A 34 -6.33 4.82 9.07
N GLU A 35 -6.41 5.78 9.99
CA GLU A 35 -5.36 6.10 10.97
C GLU A 35 -5.95 6.39 12.35
N GLY A 36 -5.13 6.26 13.39
CA GLY A 36 -5.52 6.61 14.76
C GLY A 36 -6.78 5.86 15.21
N ALA A 37 -7.78 6.60 15.69
CA ALA A 37 -9.00 6.02 16.24
C ALA A 37 -9.87 5.31 15.18
N ASP A 38 -9.83 5.78 13.92
CA ASP A 38 -10.73 5.27 12.87
C ASP A 38 -10.38 3.84 12.45
N ARG A 39 -9.14 3.40 12.65
CA ARG A 39 -8.73 2.02 12.37
C ARG A 39 -8.83 1.06 13.54
N ALA A 40 -9.09 1.55 14.76
CA ALA A 40 -9.09 0.72 15.97
C ALA A 40 -10.17 -0.37 15.94
N GLU A 41 -11.21 -0.19 15.12
CA GLU A 41 -12.25 -1.20 14.90
C GLU A 41 -11.79 -2.37 14.00
N LEU A 42 -10.68 -2.19 13.27
CA LEU A 42 -10.19 -3.11 12.25
C LEU A 42 -8.82 -3.71 12.55
N SER A 43 -7.96 -2.99 13.29
CA SER A 43 -6.62 -3.45 13.65
C SER A 43 -6.30 -3.13 15.11
N VAL A 44 -5.66 -4.09 15.78
CA VAL A 44 -5.10 -3.93 17.14
C VAL A 44 -3.70 -3.30 17.14
N ASP A 45 -3.10 -3.13 15.96
CA ASP A 45 -1.83 -2.43 15.81
C ASP A 45 -2.07 -0.91 15.86
N GLU A 46 -1.59 -0.26 16.93
CA GLU A 46 -1.87 1.14 17.27
C GLU A 46 -0.87 2.15 16.70
N ASP A 47 0.17 1.71 15.97
CA ASP A 47 1.12 2.64 15.33
C ASP A 47 0.93 2.82 13.80
N SER A 48 0.57 1.78 13.04
CA SER A 48 0.61 1.83 11.55
C SER A 48 -0.74 2.02 10.83
N ALA A 49 -0.82 2.97 9.88
CA ALA A 49 -2.02 3.20 9.06
C ALA A 49 -2.45 1.94 8.30
N VAL A 50 -3.74 1.78 8.01
CA VAL A 50 -4.25 0.61 7.27
C VAL A 50 -5.01 1.01 6.02
N VAL A 51 -4.88 0.20 4.96
CA VAL A 51 -5.80 0.21 3.83
C VAL A 51 -6.99 -0.64 4.22
N ASP A 52 -8.14 0.00 4.38
CA ASP A 52 -9.43 -0.63 4.55
C ASP A 52 -10.05 -0.94 3.17
N ASP A 53 -10.69 -2.09 3.09
CA ASP A 53 -11.48 -2.57 1.97
C ASP A 53 -12.82 -3.06 2.51
N ASP A 54 -13.81 -2.17 2.51
CA ASP A 54 -15.17 -2.40 3.04
C ASP A 54 -15.20 -3.06 4.45
N GLY A 55 -14.40 -2.55 5.38
CA GLY A 55 -14.32 -3.05 6.76
C GLY A 55 -13.37 -4.24 6.94
N ARG A 56 -12.40 -4.40 6.05
CA ARG A 56 -11.34 -5.42 6.16
C ARG A 56 -9.98 -4.77 5.93
N VAL A 57 -9.00 -5.14 6.76
CA VAL A 57 -7.61 -4.71 6.55
C VAL A 57 -7.05 -5.45 5.33
N LEU A 58 -6.86 -4.72 4.24
CA LEU A 58 -6.19 -5.19 3.03
C LEU A 58 -4.67 -5.07 3.15
N ALA A 59 -4.19 -3.95 3.70
CA ALA A 59 -2.76 -3.75 3.92
C ALA A 59 -2.47 -2.87 5.14
N THR A 60 -1.30 -3.03 5.73
CA THR A 60 -0.75 -2.10 6.73
C THR A 60 0.38 -1.29 6.10
N LEU A 61 0.42 0.01 6.39
CA LEU A 61 1.43 0.96 5.92
C LEU A 61 2.48 1.20 7.01
N GLU A 62 3.74 0.98 6.65
CA GLU A 62 4.88 1.25 7.52
C GLU A 62 5.88 2.17 6.78
N PRO A 63 5.82 3.49 7.04
CA PRO A 63 6.82 4.43 6.55
C PRO A 63 8.22 4.11 7.10
N THR A 64 9.21 4.01 6.21
CA THR A 64 10.61 3.75 6.60
C THR A 64 11.58 4.73 5.92
N SER A 65 12.86 4.65 6.28
CA SER A 65 13.92 5.41 5.60
C SER A 65 14.17 4.94 4.17
N ASP A 66 13.77 3.72 3.83
CA ASP A 66 13.98 3.09 2.52
C ASP A 66 12.77 3.26 1.58
N GLY A 67 11.65 3.79 2.09
CA GLY A 67 10.43 4.02 1.34
C GLY A 67 9.19 3.78 2.20
N LEU A 68 8.13 3.29 1.57
CA LEU A 68 6.95 2.80 2.27
C LEU A 68 6.89 1.29 2.15
N PHE A 69 6.75 0.61 3.28
CA PHE A 69 6.46 -0.82 3.31
C PHE A 69 4.95 -1.03 3.41
N LEU A 70 4.43 -1.93 2.59
CA LEU A 70 3.04 -2.35 2.61
C LEU A 70 2.99 -3.84 2.95
N HIS A 71 2.36 -4.18 4.07
CA HIS A 71 2.10 -5.57 4.45
C HIS A 71 0.74 -5.97 3.91
N VAL A 72 0.70 -6.55 2.70
CA VAL A 72 -0.51 -6.80 1.92
C VAL A 72 -1.04 -8.20 2.19
N ARG A 73 -2.33 -8.29 2.52
CA ARG A 73 -3.08 -9.55 2.68
C ARG A 73 -3.76 -9.88 1.35
N ALA A 74 -3.08 -10.64 0.50
CA ALA A 74 -3.57 -10.99 -0.83
C ALA A 74 -3.20 -12.44 -1.20
N SER A 75 -3.81 -12.95 -2.27
CA SER A 75 -3.38 -14.20 -2.88
C SER A 75 -2.11 -14.00 -3.71
N GLU A 76 -1.30 -15.06 -3.85
CA GLU A 76 -0.07 -15.03 -4.66
C GLU A 76 -0.32 -14.55 -6.10
N SER A 77 -1.45 -14.97 -6.70
CA SER A 77 -1.83 -14.56 -8.06
C SER A 77 -2.08 -13.06 -8.21
N ALA A 78 -2.57 -12.38 -7.17
CA ALA A 78 -2.81 -10.94 -7.20
C ALA A 78 -1.50 -10.15 -7.17
N VAL A 79 -0.47 -10.71 -6.53
CA VAL A 79 0.82 -10.02 -6.31
C VAL A 79 1.84 -10.36 -7.40
N GLN A 80 1.82 -11.59 -7.94
CA GLN A 80 2.74 -12.03 -9.01
C GLN A 80 2.71 -11.12 -10.24
N GLY A 81 1.55 -10.56 -10.60
CA GLY A 81 1.44 -9.61 -11.72
C GLY A 81 2.26 -8.33 -11.54
N HIS A 82 2.69 -8.03 -10.31
CA HIS A 82 3.45 -6.85 -9.92
C HIS A 82 4.84 -7.19 -9.37
N ALA A 83 5.18 -8.48 -9.18
CA ALA A 83 6.47 -8.91 -8.64
C ALA A 83 7.64 -8.63 -9.60
N ASP A 84 7.39 -8.60 -10.91
CA ASP A 84 8.36 -8.23 -11.95
C ASP A 84 8.43 -6.71 -12.22
N ASP A 85 7.69 -5.88 -11.45
CA ASP A 85 7.67 -4.44 -11.63
C ASP A 85 8.99 -3.82 -11.13
N GLU A 86 9.73 -3.14 -12.03
CA GLU A 86 11.01 -2.51 -11.69
C GLU A 86 10.90 -1.41 -10.60
N PHE A 87 9.68 -0.95 -10.30
CA PHE A 87 9.39 0.08 -9.32
C PHE A 87 9.04 -0.47 -7.94
N LEU A 88 8.66 -1.74 -7.81
CA LEU A 88 8.29 -2.37 -6.54
C LEU A 88 9.28 -3.48 -6.18
N LYS A 89 9.41 -3.77 -4.88
CA LYS A 89 10.01 -5.03 -4.43
C LYS A 89 8.98 -5.79 -3.65
N VAL A 90 8.77 -7.05 -4.00
CA VAL A 90 7.79 -7.90 -3.34
C VAL A 90 8.52 -9.08 -2.72
N GLU A 91 8.28 -9.29 -1.43
CA GLU A 91 8.79 -10.42 -0.66
C GLU A 91 7.61 -11.12 0.00
N GLU A 92 7.57 -12.46 -0.09
CA GLU A 92 6.60 -13.26 0.64
C GLU A 92 7.05 -13.34 2.11
N ALA A 93 6.14 -13.01 3.03
CA ALA A 93 6.41 -12.98 4.46
C ALA A 93 5.23 -13.60 5.23
N ASP A 94 5.44 -14.84 5.72
CA ASP A 94 4.41 -15.64 6.38
C ASP A 94 3.12 -15.75 5.55
N ASP A 95 1.98 -15.26 6.08
CA ASP A 95 0.66 -15.25 5.43
C ASP A 95 0.37 -13.93 4.67
N GLN A 96 1.40 -13.14 4.38
CA GLN A 96 1.31 -11.81 3.78
C GLN A 96 2.41 -11.56 2.74
N PHE A 97 2.28 -10.47 1.99
CA PHE A 97 3.32 -9.97 1.09
C PHE A 97 3.85 -8.63 1.61
N LEU A 98 5.15 -8.55 1.81
CA LEU A 98 5.85 -7.30 2.05
C LEU A 98 6.17 -6.64 0.71
N VAL A 99 5.52 -5.52 0.42
CA VAL A 99 5.76 -4.71 -0.78
C VAL A 99 6.50 -3.44 -0.38
N THR A 100 7.72 -3.28 -0.87
CA THR A 100 8.47 -2.03 -0.74
C THR A 100 8.13 -1.09 -1.90
N VAL A 101 7.71 0.12 -1.56
CA VAL A 101 7.51 1.26 -2.45
C VAL A 101 8.67 2.24 -2.22
N PRO A 102 9.78 2.11 -2.96
CA PRO A 102 11.02 2.82 -2.65
C PRO A 102 10.98 4.30 -3.02
N THR A 103 10.05 4.72 -3.88
CA THR A 103 9.98 6.10 -4.36
C THR A 103 8.55 6.55 -4.63
N ALA A 104 8.33 7.86 -4.63
CA ALA A 104 7.07 8.47 -5.09
C ALA A 104 6.63 8.03 -6.50
N ALA A 105 7.58 7.72 -7.41
CA ALA A 105 7.25 7.27 -8.75
C ALA A 105 6.60 5.87 -8.77
N ALA A 106 6.88 5.06 -7.74
CA ALA A 106 6.33 3.72 -7.59
C ALA A 106 4.90 3.70 -7.01
N VAL A 107 4.41 4.84 -6.47
CA VAL A 107 3.09 4.91 -5.80
C VAL A 107 1.95 4.43 -6.71
N LYS A 108 1.98 4.77 -8.00
CA LYS A 108 0.92 4.31 -8.92
C LYS A 108 0.90 2.79 -9.07
N ARG A 109 2.06 2.15 -9.06
CA ARG A 109 2.17 0.69 -9.12
C ARG A 109 1.68 0.04 -7.83
N ALA A 110 1.96 0.67 -6.69
CA ALA A 110 1.41 0.23 -5.41
C ALA A 110 -0.13 0.32 -5.40
N VAL A 111 -0.72 1.38 -5.96
CA VAL A 111 -2.18 1.51 -6.09
C VAL A 111 -2.76 0.43 -7.02
N ASP A 112 -2.13 0.19 -8.17
CA ASP A 112 -2.57 -0.87 -9.10
C ASP A 112 -2.55 -2.25 -8.40
N LEU A 113 -1.52 -2.53 -7.60
CA LEU A 113 -1.40 -3.77 -6.81
C LEU A 113 -2.51 -3.87 -5.75
N LEU A 114 -2.78 -2.80 -5.00
CA LEU A 114 -3.85 -2.79 -3.99
C LEU A 114 -5.23 -3.01 -4.63
N ALA A 115 -5.49 -2.42 -5.79
CA ALA A 115 -6.72 -2.66 -6.54
C ALA A 115 -6.87 -4.15 -6.92
N ALA A 116 -5.81 -4.77 -7.46
CA ALA A 116 -5.82 -6.18 -7.82
C ALA A 116 -5.97 -7.12 -6.61
N ALA A 117 -5.34 -6.77 -5.48
CA ALA A 117 -5.44 -7.50 -4.22
C ALA A 117 -6.87 -7.49 -3.67
N SER A 118 -7.58 -6.37 -3.82
CA SER A 118 -8.94 -6.18 -3.34
C SER A 118 -10.02 -6.88 -4.20
N GLU A 119 -9.71 -7.29 -5.43
CA GLU A 119 -10.64 -8.02 -6.30
C GLU A 119 -10.74 -9.53 -5.97
N ASN A 120 -10.07 -10.02 -4.92
CA ASN A 120 -10.00 -11.44 -4.54
C ASN A 120 -10.77 -11.81 -3.27
#